data_AF-A0A3B0VTR2-F1
#
_entry.id   AF-A0A3B0VTR2-F1
#
_cell.length_a   1.000
_cell.length_b   1.000
_cell.length_c   1.000
_cell.angle_alpha   90.00
_cell.angle_beta   90.00
_cell.angle_gamma   90.00
#
_symmetry.space_group_name_H-M   'P 1'
#
loop_
_entity.id
_entity.type
_entity.pdbx_description
1 polymer ?
#
loop_
_entity_poly.entity_id
_entity_poly.type
_entity_poly.pdbx_seq_one_letter_code
_entity_poly.pdbx_strand_id
1 'polypeptide(L)'
;YAILKRRNQLERAWITIPALVIIFSGITYFTGFQLRGNTTIINQISVAYSQVDGEQADVYSLLGLYSPQRNNYDVTLPAGALARPFSQSYGGPFGNDSSNIGAISYGNEVTISDVRVDIGEVSVFLAQTAVPAVDVSGTATLTLEGNRLVLEMDLLNNSDVTLEMASVLLGNTAVAIGDIEAGERTAVSQPISSSSSSSSSSSSISGVPSPFGGSSSGSPLSANADTILGTSNYYNDRDVFPRWQLLQSLDSNTYGGSSTATAPKETVILIAWSTEQQINVNLENSTFDNQNTTLYLIEIPLEQNFVSGRNVAIPLSLLNWELLANNNVYEPTIQSLYLNGGWVEFSYTPWPEFQNMEITKLGFSLTQQHEDPAQLVPDVRIWDFEQEIWQPIDSPIWGTNNISDFAPYIGLNNEVRLRLEDGSTQYYGSGIGEIYPILTGNLNE
;
A
#
# COMPACT_ATOMS: atom_id res chain seq x y z
N TYR A 1 -55.59 6.98 23.85
CA TYR A 1 -57.00 7.26 23.49
C TYR A 1 -57.95 6.09 23.83
N ALA A 2 -57.75 4.87 23.29
CA ALA A 2 -58.65 3.73 23.52
C ALA A 2 -58.84 3.31 25.00
N ILE A 3 -57.76 3.33 25.79
CA ILE A 3 -57.80 3.01 27.23
C ILE A 3 -58.56 4.08 28.04
N LEU A 4 -58.36 5.36 27.72
CA LEU A 4 -59.03 6.51 28.36
C LEU A 4 -60.53 6.55 28.04
N LYS A 5 -60.90 6.20 26.80
CA LYS A 5 -62.28 6.06 26.35
C LYS A 5 -63.00 4.90 27.07
N ARG A 6 -62.30 3.80 27.35
CA ARG A 6 -62.84 2.63 28.06
C ARG A 6 -63.08 2.88 29.57
N ARG A 7 -62.43 3.89 30.17
CA ARG A 7 -62.61 4.29 31.58
C ARG A 7 -63.46 5.56 31.76
N ASN A 8 -64.06 6.10 30.69
CA ASN A 8 -64.86 7.34 30.72
C ASN A 8 -64.13 8.56 31.34
N GLN A 9 -62.79 8.59 31.30
CA GLN A 9 -61.97 9.67 31.87
C GLN A 9 -61.22 10.42 30.76
N LEU A 10 -61.95 10.83 29.72
CA LEU A 10 -61.38 11.57 28.58
C LEU A 10 -60.76 12.92 29.01
N GLU A 11 -61.24 13.51 30.11
CA GLU A 11 -60.68 14.72 30.73
C GLU A 11 -59.22 14.57 31.20
N ARG A 12 -58.76 13.34 31.51
CA ARG A 12 -57.36 13.08 31.89
C ARG A 12 -56.40 13.10 30.70
N ALA A 13 -56.90 13.21 29.47
CA ALA A 13 -56.08 13.29 28.27
C ALA A 13 -55.04 14.42 28.34
N TRP A 14 -55.42 15.56 28.94
CA TRP A 14 -54.53 16.71 29.12
C TRP A 14 -53.33 16.40 30.03
N ILE A 15 -53.42 15.45 30.97
CA ILE A 15 -52.25 15.02 31.76
C ILE A 15 -51.50 13.89 31.05
N THR A 16 -52.21 12.96 30.44
CA THR A 16 -51.59 11.76 29.84
C THR A 16 -50.75 12.06 28.60
N ILE A 17 -51.15 13.04 27.77
CA ILE A 17 -50.37 13.39 26.56
C ILE A 17 -49.01 13.99 26.96
N PRO A 18 -48.93 15.04 27.82
CA PRO A 18 -47.65 15.55 28.32
C PRO A 18 -46.83 14.51 29.07
N ALA A 19 -47.44 13.67 29.91
CA ALA A 19 -46.73 12.62 30.63
C ALA A 19 -46.10 11.60 29.67
N LEU A 20 -46.82 11.21 28.62
CA LEU A 20 -46.31 10.29 27.59
C LEU A 20 -45.20 10.94 26.76
N VAL A 21 -45.31 12.24 26.44
CA VAL A 21 -44.23 13.00 25.79
C VAL A 21 -42.98 13.01 26.68
N ILE A 22 -43.10 13.32 27.97
CA ILE A 22 -41.95 13.31 28.90
C ILE A 22 -41.31 11.92 28.97
N ILE A 23 -42.12 10.86 29.07
CA ILE A 23 -41.62 9.48 29.12
C ILE A 23 -40.89 9.11 27.82
N PHE A 24 -41.50 9.35 26.66
CA PHE A 24 -40.88 9.04 25.37
C PHE A 24 -39.64 9.90 25.13
N SER A 25 -39.66 11.19 25.47
CA SER A 25 -38.48 12.05 25.40
C SER A 25 -37.37 11.55 26.33
N GLY A 26 -37.70 11.12 27.55
CA GLY A 26 -36.76 10.50 28.47
C GLY A 26 -36.15 9.22 27.90
N ILE A 27 -36.97 8.30 27.40
CA ILE A 27 -36.50 7.06 26.77
C ILE A 27 -35.61 7.38 25.58
N THR A 28 -36.03 8.25 24.67
CA THR A 28 -35.22 8.63 23.50
C THR A 28 -33.90 9.30 23.91
N TYR A 29 -33.92 10.15 24.94
CA TYR A 29 -32.71 10.80 25.47
C TYR A 29 -31.74 9.78 26.06
N PHE A 30 -32.21 8.89 26.95
CA PHE A 30 -31.37 7.86 27.57
C PHE A 30 -30.85 6.84 26.55
N THR A 31 -31.70 6.41 25.61
CA THR A 31 -31.28 5.51 24.52
C THR A 31 -30.25 6.18 23.63
N GLY A 32 -30.44 7.46 23.27
CA GLY A 32 -29.46 8.22 22.49
C GLY A 32 -28.14 8.42 23.24
N PHE A 33 -28.19 8.66 24.55
CA PHE A 33 -27.02 8.77 25.41
C PHE A 33 -26.27 7.44 25.51
N GLN A 34 -26.98 6.31 25.66
CA GLN A 34 -26.38 4.99 25.77
C GLN A 34 -25.79 4.48 24.44
N LEU A 35 -26.43 4.81 23.30
CA LEU A 35 -25.94 4.43 21.97
C LEU A 35 -24.72 5.22 21.50
N ARG A 36 -24.50 6.45 21.99
CA ARG A 36 -23.37 7.29 21.57
C ARG A 36 -22.01 6.80 22.08
N GLY A 37 -21.98 5.89 23.05
CA GLY A 37 -20.75 5.56 23.78
C GLY A 37 -20.30 6.74 24.67
N ASN A 38 -19.53 6.44 25.70
CA ASN A 38 -19.00 7.45 26.62
C ASN A 38 -17.48 7.31 26.81
N THR A 39 -16.83 6.48 26.00
CA THR A 39 -15.39 6.28 26.04
C THR A 39 -14.74 7.10 24.94
N THR A 40 -13.73 7.88 25.32
CA THR A 40 -12.78 8.49 24.40
C THR A 40 -11.97 7.37 23.76
N ILE A 41 -11.64 7.50 22.47
CA ILE A 41 -10.86 6.49 21.76
C ILE A 41 -9.61 7.15 21.20
N ILE A 42 -8.46 6.52 21.41
CA ILE A 42 -7.23 6.81 20.67
C ILE A 42 -7.10 5.73 19.61
N ASN A 43 -7.19 6.14 18.34
CA ASN A 43 -6.87 5.29 17.21
C ASN A 43 -5.43 5.57 16.78
N GLN A 44 -4.62 4.52 16.66
CA GLN A 44 -3.24 4.59 16.21
C GLN A 44 -3.08 3.72 14.98
N ILE A 45 -2.77 4.36 13.85
CA ILE A 45 -2.39 3.67 12.62
C ILE A 45 -0.91 3.94 12.39
N SER A 46 -0.08 2.91 12.49
CA SER A 46 1.37 3.03 12.51
C SER A 46 2.04 2.23 11.42
N VAL A 47 3.17 2.74 10.94
CA VAL A 47 4.12 2.02 10.10
C VAL A 47 5.44 2.00 10.83
N ALA A 48 5.96 0.80 11.10
CA ALA A 48 7.23 0.57 11.76
C ALA A 48 8.20 -0.02 10.73
N TYR A 49 9.27 0.71 10.43
CA TYR A 49 10.30 0.28 9.49
C TYR A 49 11.56 -0.13 10.26
N SER A 50 12.05 -1.33 9.98
CA SER A 50 13.24 -1.91 10.61
C SER A 50 14.24 -2.31 9.53
N GLN A 51 15.49 -1.85 9.69
CA GLN A 51 16.60 -2.20 8.81
C GLN A 51 17.28 -3.47 9.28
N VAL A 52 18.00 -4.13 8.36
CA VAL A 52 18.89 -5.24 8.72
C VAL A 52 19.90 -4.77 9.77
N ASP A 53 20.10 -5.58 10.81
CA ASP A 53 20.98 -5.31 11.96
C ASP A 53 20.63 -4.03 12.77
N GLY A 54 19.48 -3.41 12.49
CA GLY A 54 18.99 -2.24 13.21
C GLY A 54 18.39 -2.61 14.57
N GLU A 55 18.91 -2.05 15.66
CA GLU A 55 18.33 -2.23 17.00
C GLU A 55 17.02 -1.43 17.21
N GLN A 56 16.77 -0.43 16.36
CA GLN A 56 15.60 0.45 16.44
C GLN A 56 14.82 0.46 15.14
N ALA A 57 13.50 0.58 15.27
CA ALA A 57 12.57 0.82 14.18
C ALA A 57 12.12 2.28 14.18
N ASP A 58 12.10 2.89 13.00
CA ASP A 58 11.47 4.18 12.78
C ASP A 58 9.96 3.98 12.68
N VAL A 59 9.20 4.68 13.53
CA VAL A 59 7.74 4.59 13.59
C VAL A 59 7.13 5.91 13.15
N TYR A 60 6.24 5.81 12.17
CA TYR A 60 5.36 6.89 11.74
C TYR A 60 3.93 6.53 12.07
N SER A 61 3.21 7.42 12.75
CA SER A 61 1.88 7.12 13.28
C SER A 61 0.89 8.26 13.01
N LEU A 62 -0.30 7.88 12.56
CA LEU A 62 -1.49 8.71 12.57
C LEU A 62 -2.25 8.42 13.87
N LEU A 63 -2.31 9.42 14.74
CA LEU A 63 -3.03 9.37 16.00
C LEU A 63 -4.37 10.11 15.85
N GLY A 64 -5.48 9.38 15.98
CA GLY A 64 -6.82 9.94 15.98
C GLY A 64 -7.40 9.95 17.39
N LEU A 65 -7.62 11.14 17.96
CA LEU A 65 -8.35 11.34 19.20
C LEU A 65 -9.83 11.55 18.92
N TYR A 66 -10.63 10.52 19.16
CA TYR A 66 -12.09 10.58 19.09
C TYR A 66 -12.70 10.93 20.45
N SER A 67 -13.60 11.91 20.47
CA SER A 67 -14.34 12.26 21.68
C SER A 67 -15.86 12.11 21.52
N PRO A 68 -16.55 11.37 22.41
CA PRO A 68 -18.01 11.27 22.41
C PRO A 68 -18.69 12.55 22.94
N GLN A 69 -17.94 13.43 23.62
CA GLN A 69 -18.42 14.69 24.18
C GLN A 69 -17.50 15.85 23.81
N ARG A 70 -18.02 17.10 23.84
CA ARG A 70 -17.15 18.26 23.68
C ARG A 70 -16.24 18.35 24.89
N ASN A 71 -14.93 18.26 24.69
CA ASN A 71 -13.95 18.34 25.78
C ASN A 71 -12.59 18.83 25.27
N ASN A 72 -11.72 19.18 26.23
CA ASN A 72 -10.34 19.56 25.98
C ASN A 72 -9.43 18.50 26.59
N TYR A 73 -8.42 18.08 25.84
CA TYR A 73 -7.48 17.03 26.23
C TYR A 73 -6.05 17.54 26.20
N ASP A 74 -5.25 17.09 27.16
CA ASP A 74 -3.79 17.17 27.09
C ASP A 74 -3.28 15.78 26.72
N VAL A 75 -2.69 15.68 25.53
CA VAL A 75 -2.17 14.44 24.97
C VAL A 75 -0.67 14.37 25.23
N THR A 76 -0.22 13.30 25.86
CA THR A 76 1.18 13.09 26.20
C THR A 76 1.75 11.94 25.39
N LEU A 77 2.94 12.17 24.81
CA LEU A 77 3.70 11.21 24.02
C LEU A 77 5.10 11.02 24.66
N PRO A 78 5.79 9.90 24.36
CA PRO A 78 7.08 9.61 24.94
C PRO A 78 8.15 10.66 24.63
N ALA A 79 9.19 10.69 25.46
CA ALA A 79 10.39 11.49 25.21
C ALA A 79 10.95 11.23 23.80
N GLY A 80 11.34 12.29 23.09
CA GLY A 80 11.93 12.18 21.76
C GLY A 80 10.95 11.90 20.62
N ALA A 81 9.65 11.73 20.90
CA ALA A 81 8.63 11.75 19.85
C ALA A 81 8.58 13.15 19.19
N LEU A 82 8.19 13.17 17.93
CA LEU A 82 7.84 14.40 17.20
C LEU A 82 6.36 14.34 16.90
N ALA A 83 5.65 15.45 17.06
CA ALA A 83 4.22 15.50 16.78
C ALA A 83 3.81 16.80 16.10
N ARG A 84 2.85 16.69 15.18
CA ARG A 84 2.22 17.83 14.54
C ARG A 84 0.73 17.55 14.29
N PRO A 85 -0.14 18.58 14.33
CA PRO A 85 -1.51 18.45 13.86
C PRO A 85 -1.52 18.03 12.39
N PHE A 86 -2.43 17.14 12.05
CA PHE A 86 -2.73 16.86 10.66
C PHE A 86 -3.51 18.04 10.07
N SER A 87 -3.09 18.53 8.91
CA SER A 87 -3.84 19.55 8.15
C SER A 87 -4.02 19.07 6.72
N GLN A 88 -5.24 19.15 6.20
CA GLN A 88 -5.54 18.70 4.84
C GLN A 88 -4.89 19.60 3.77
N SER A 89 -4.51 20.82 4.12
CA SER A 89 -4.03 21.85 3.18
C SER A 89 -2.51 22.08 3.17
N TYR A 90 -1.70 21.26 3.88
CA TYR A 90 -0.22 21.29 3.85
C TYR A 90 0.39 22.72 3.80
N GLY A 91 -0.06 23.63 4.66
CA GLY A 91 0.49 25.00 4.74
C GLY A 91 0.08 25.95 3.61
N GLY A 92 -1.00 25.68 2.89
CA GLY A 92 -1.57 26.61 1.92
C GLY A 92 -1.88 27.98 2.58
N PRO A 93 -1.54 29.11 1.93
CA PRO A 93 -1.60 30.45 2.53
C PRO A 93 -3.01 30.93 2.94
N PHE A 94 -4.06 30.15 2.65
CA PHE A 94 -5.46 30.45 2.97
C PHE A 94 -6.18 29.30 3.69
N GLY A 95 -5.43 28.33 4.24
CA GLY A 95 -6.01 27.27 5.08
C GLY A 95 -6.54 27.85 6.39
N ASN A 96 -7.86 28.06 6.47
CA ASN A 96 -8.57 28.48 7.68
C ASN A 96 -8.78 27.31 8.67
N ASP A 97 -7.82 26.39 8.78
CA ASP A 97 -7.87 25.40 9.85
C ASP A 97 -7.49 26.14 11.14
N SER A 98 -8.52 26.61 11.87
CA SER A 98 -8.33 27.10 13.22
C SER A 98 -7.67 25.98 14.02
N SER A 99 -6.40 26.17 14.39
CA SER A 99 -5.66 25.21 15.22
C SER A 99 -6.52 24.84 16.42
N ASN A 100 -6.97 23.59 16.47
CA ASN A 100 -7.77 23.06 17.57
C ASN A 100 -6.90 22.70 18.79
N ILE A 101 -5.59 22.99 18.72
CA ILE A 101 -4.65 22.85 19.82
C ILE A 101 -4.25 24.21 20.41
N GLY A 102 -3.83 24.19 21.68
CA GLY A 102 -3.21 25.32 22.36
C GLY A 102 -1.72 25.44 22.05
N ALA A 103 -0.93 24.41 22.40
CA ALA A 103 0.51 24.38 22.15
C ALA A 103 1.05 22.95 22.04
N ILE A 104 2.25 22.81 21.49
CA ILE A 104 3.05 21.59 21.58
C ILE A 104 4.31 21.93 22.36
N SER A 105 4.50 21.26 23.49
CA SER A 105 5.68 21.42 24.32
C SER A 105 6.56 20.19 24.20
N TYR A 106 7.86 20.43 23.98
CA TYR A 106 8.87 19.38 23.91
C TYR A 106 9.72 19.47 25.19
N GLY A 107 9.58 18.48 26.08
CA GLY A 107 10.34 18.38 27.32
C GLY A 107 10.79 16.94 27.56
N ASN A 108 10.68 16.48 28.81
CA ASN A 108 10.89 15.06 29.15
C ASN A 108 9.85 14.14 28.49
N GLU A 109 8.68 14.68 28.18
CA GLU A 109 7.63 14.08 27.36
C GLU A 109 7.19 15.15 26.34
N VAL A 110 6.50 14.73 25.29
CA VAL A 110 5.88 15.67 24.35
C VAL A 110 4.41 15.83 24.71
N THR A 111 4.01 17.06 25.03
CA THR A 111 2.63 17.37 25.41
C THR A 111 1.99 18.24 24.35
N ILE A 112 0.89 17.76 23.78
CA ILE A 112 -0.02 18.52 22.93
C ILE A 112 -1.15 19.02 23.84
N SER A 113 -1.11 20.30 24.20
CA SER A 113 -2.01 20.87 25.19
C SER A 113 -3.25 21.52 24.58
N ASP A 114 -4.33 21.52 25.36
CA ASP A 114 -5.62 22.12 25.03
C ASP A 114 -6.13 21.67 23.65
N VAL A 115 -6.09 20.35 23.40
CA VAL A 115 -6.70 19.75 22.21
C VAL A 115 -8.22 19.79 22.37
N ARG A 116 -8.85 20.76 21.70
CA ARG A 116 -10.30 20.95 21.68
C ARG A 116 -10.92 19.99 20.67
N VAL A 117 -11.80 19.11 21.15
CA VAL A 117 -12.50 18.13 20.31
C VAL A 117 -14.00 18.25 20.54
N ASP A 118 -14.77 18.43 19.48
CA ASP A 118 -16.23 18.50 19.52
C ASP A 118 -16.89 17.12 19.61
N ILE A 119 -18.20 17.12 19.86
CA ILE A 119 -19.00 15.90 20.01
C ILE A 119 -18.93 15.08 18.72
N GLY A 120 -18.32 13.89 18.81
CA GLY A 120 -18.17 12.96 17.69
C GLY A 120 -17.08 13.35 16.69
N GLU A 121 -16.24 14.32 17.03
CA GLU A 121 -15.09 14.72 16.21
C GLU A 121 -13.90 13.79 16.45
N VAL A 122 -13.05 13.66 15.42
CA VAL A 122 -11.74 13.04 15.50
C VAL A 122 -10.68 14.11 15.23
N SER A 123 -9.86 14.41 16.24
CA SER A 123 -8.67 15.25 16.06
C SER A 123 -7.50 14.37 15.66
N VAL A 124 -6.82 14.70 14.56
CA VAL A 124 -5.76 13.86 13.99
C VAL A 124 -4.40 14.51 14.15
N PHE A 125 -3.42 13.72 14.60
CA PHE A 125 -2.03 14.10 14.74
C PHE A 125 -1.13 13.15 13.96
N LEU A 126 -0.07 13.68 13.38
CA LEU A 126 1.05 12.88 12.91
C LEU A 126 2.09 12.85 14.01
N ALA A 127 2.50 11.65 14.39
CA ALA A 127 3.57 11.42 15.33
C ALA A 127 4.68 10.56 14.70
N GLN A 128 5.92 10.84 15.07
CA GLN A 128 7.09 10.07 14.68
C GLN A 128 7.92 9.77 15.92
N THR A 129 8.46 8.56 16.02
CA THR A 129 9.40 8.18 17.09
C THR A 129 10.28 7.02 16.63
N ALA A 130 11.26 6.66 17.45
CA ALA A 130 12.03 5.44 17.30
C ALA A 130 11.74 4.50 18.48
N VAL A 131 11.47 3.24 18.19
CA VAL A 131 11.19 2.18 19.18
C VAL A 131 12.16 1.02 18.98
N PRO A 132 12.35 0.12 19.96
CA PRO A 132 13.07 -1.12 19.72
C PRO A 132 12.46 -1.88 18.54
N ALA A 133 13.31 -2.34 17.61
CA ALA A 133 12.85 -3.11 16.46
C ALA A 133 12.23 -4.44 16.91
N VAL A 134 11.24 -4.93 16.16
CA VAL A 134 10.72 -6.28 16.37
C VAL A 134 11.82 -7.27 15.99
N ASP A 135 12.23 -8.09 16.95
CA ASP A 135 13.29 -9.08 16.75
C ASP A 135 12.79 -10.24 15.91
N VAL A 136 13.04 -10.16 14.60
CA VAL A 136 12.86 -11.26 13.66
C VAL A 136 14.23 -11.62 13.10
N SER A 137 14.65 -12.86 13.33
CA SER A 137 15.88 -13.40 12.77
C SER A 137 15.57 -14.33 11.61
N GLY A 138 16.43 -14.35 10.61
CA GLY A 138 16.23 -15.27 9.50
C GLY A 138 17.10 -14.93 8.30
N THR A 139 17.00 -15.79 7.30
CA THR A 139 17.67 -15.63 6.02
C THR A 139 16.70 -15.92 4.91
N ALA A 140 16.74 -15.11 3.87
CA ALA A 140 16.11 -15.41 2.59
C ALA A 140 17.19 -15.87 1.61
N THR A 141 16.93 -16.92 0.85
CA THR A 141 17.82 -17.43 -0.18
C THR A 141 17.05 -17.47 -1.50
N LEU A 142 17.52 -16.69 -2.47
CA LEU A 142 16.96 -16.66 -3.81
C LEU A 142 17.78 -17.56 -4.73
N THR A 143 17.17 -18.63 -5.24
CA THR A 143 17.82 -19.58 -6.14
C THR A 143 17.22 -19.49 -7.53
N LEU A 144 18.06 -19.29 -8.54
CA LEU A 144 17.68 -19.39 -9.94
C LEU A 144 18.37 -20.61 -10.56
N GLU A 145 17.57 -21.63 -10.90
CA GLU A 145 18.04 -22.82 -11.62
C GLU A 145 17.29 -22.93 -12.95
N GLY A 146 18.01 -22.71 -14.05
CA GLY A 146 17.40 -22.56 -15.38
C GLY A 146 16.49 -21.33 -15.42
N ASN A 147 15.18 -21.55 -15.61
CA ASN A 147 14.16 -20.49 -15.60
C ASN A 147 13.25 -20.55 -14.36
N ARG A 148 13.61 -21.34 -13.35
CA ARG A 148 12.84 -21.46 -12.11
C ARG A 148 13.48 -20.61 -11.02
N LEU A 149 12.84 -19.48 -10.72
CA LEU A 149 13.19 -18.64 -9.58
C LEU A 149 12.45 -19.15 -8.34
N VAL A 150 13.17 -19.53 -7.30
CA VAL A 150 12.62 -20.01 -6.03
C VAL A 150 13.16 -19.13 -4.91
N LEU A 151 12.26 -18.61 -4.09
CA LEU A 151 12.60 -17.93 -2.85
C LEU A 151 12.40 -18.90 -1.69
N GLU A 152 13.47 -19.19 -0.99
CA GLU A 152 13.47 -19.95 0.25
C GLU A 152 13.68 -19.00 1.42
N MET A 153 12.95 -19.18 2.50
CA MET A 153 13.00 -18.32 3.67
C MET A 153 12.95 -19.20 4.91
N ASP A 154 13.77 -18.83 5.90
CA ASP A 154 13.75 -19.42 7.22
C ASP A 154 13.71 -18.28 8.23
N LEU A 155 12.53 -18.04 8.79
CA LEU A 155 12.24 -16.90 9.64
C LEU A 155 11.91 -17.40 11.05
N LEU A 156 12.46 -16.74 12.06
CA LEU A 156 12.18 -16.97 13.47
C LEU A 156 11.77 -15.63 14.10
N ASN A 157 10.54 -15.57 14.59
CA ASN A 157 10.05 -14.45 15.37
C ASN A 157 10.55 -14.60 16.82
N ASN A 158 11.60 -13.88 17.19
CA ASN A 158 12.14 -13.87 18.56
C ASN A 158 11.38 -12.90 19.48
N SER A 159 10.46 -12.12 18.92
CA SER A 159 9.66 -11.16 19.67
C SER A 159 8.46 -11.81 20.35
N ASP A 160 7.83 -11.02 21.20
CA ASP A 160 6.56 -11.27 21.88
C ASP A 160 5.33 -10.76 21.09
N VAL A 161 5.54 -10.29 19.86
CA VAL A 161 4.49 -9.80 18.95
C VAL A 161 4.12 -10.88 17.94
N THR A 162 2.83 -11.23 17.82
CA THR A 162 2.35 -12.06 16.70
C THR A 162 2.34 -11.23 15.42
N LEU A 163 3.00 -11.75 14.37
CA LEU A 163 3.08 -11.14 13.06
C LEU A 163 1.96 -11.72 12.18
N GLU A 164 0.85 -11.00 12.09
CA GLU A 164 -0.32 -11.44 11.33
C GLU A 164 -0.14 -11.21 9.82
N MET A 165 -0.66 -12.13 9.03
CA MET A 165 -0.69 -12.07 7.56
C MET A 165 0.67 -11.69 6.98
N ALA A 166 1.74 -12.32 7.50
CA ALA A 166 3.08 -12.02 7.06
C ALA A 166 3.25 -12.40 5.59
N SER A 167 3.95 -11.55 4.86
CA SER A 167 4.30 -11.73 3.45
C SER A 167 5.68 -11.14 3.20
N VAL A 168 6.38 -11.63 2.19
CA VAL A 168 7.68 -11.09 1.80
C VAL A 168 7.58 -10.48 0.43
N LEU A 169 8.04 -9.25 0.31
CA LEU A 169 8.15 -8.50 -0.93
C LEU A 169 9.58 -8.62 -1.48
N LEU A 170 9.70 -9.20 -2.68
CA LEU A 170 10.92 -9.26 -3.48
C LEU A 170 10.67 -8.55 -4.82
N GLY A 171 11.37 -7.45 -5.07
CA GLY A 171 11.14 -6.67 -6.29
C GLY A 171 9.71 -6.14 -6.33
N ASN A 172 8.95 -6.56 -7.34
CA ASN A 172 7.54 -6.21 -7.51
C ASN A 172 6.56 -7.34 -7.12
N THR A 173 7.04 -8.39 -6.46
CA THR A 173 6.23 -9.59 -6.19
C THR A 173 6.20 -9.87 -4.69
N ALA A 174 5.01 -10.01 -4.13
CA ALA A 174 4.84 -10.48 -2.76
C ALA A 174 4.54 -11.98 -2.71
N VAL A 175 5.08 -12.65 -1.70
CA VAL A 175 4.84 -14.05 -1.39
C VAL A 175 4.22 -14.13 0.00
N ALA A 176 3.03 -14.71 0.12
CA ALA A 176 2.40 -14.93 1.42
C ALA A 176 3.16 -15.98 2.23
N ILE A 177 3.37 -15.70 3.51
CA ILE A 177 3.91 -16.63 4.51
C ILE A 177 2.78 -17.12 5.42
N GLY A 178 1.90 -16.21 5.84
CA GLY A 178 0.86 -16.45 6.85
C GLY A 178 1.24 -15.87 8.19
N ASP A 179 0.49 -16.21 9.24
CA ASP A 179 0.77 -15.73 10.59
C ASP A 179 2.07 -16.35 11.13
N ILE A 180 2.88 -15.57 11.85
CA ILE A 180 4.07 -16.04 12.56
C ILE A 180 3.91 -15.67 14.03
N GLU A 181 3.58 -16.65 14.86
CA GLU A 181 3.37 -16.45 16.29
C GLU A 181 4.67 -16.06 17.00
N ALA A 182 4.53 -15.48 18.21
CA ALA A 182 5.67 -15.18 19.05
C ALA A 182 6.49 -16.46 19.37
N GLY A 183 7.80 -16.42 19.09
CA GLY A 183 8.70 -17.57 19.23
C GLY A 183 8.61 -18.62 18.13
N GLU A 184 7.78 -18.43 17.10
CA GLU A 184 7.59 -19.39 16.01
C GLU A 184 8.70 -19.28 14.95
N ARG A 185 9.10 -20.45 14.43
CA ARG A 185 9.98 -20.57 13.27
C ARG A 185 9.21 -21.09 12.08
N THR A 186 9.22 -20.32 10.99
CA THR A 186 8.50 -20.63 9.75
C THR A 186 9.49 -20.73 8.60
N ALA A 187 9.46 -21.88 7.91
CA ALA A 187 10.25 -22.11 6.71
C ALA A 187 9.33 -22.18 5.49
N VAL A 188 9.64 -21.40 4.46
CA VAL A 188 8.83 -21.28 3.24
C VAL A 188 9.74 -21.47 2.02
N SER A 189 9.28 -22.23 1.03
CA SER A 189 9.94 -22.35 -0.28
C SER A 189 8.87 -22.15 -1.34
N GLN A 190 8.95 -21.05 -2.07
CA GLN A 190 7.93 -20.65 -3.03
C GLN A 190 8.57 -20.30 -4.37
N PRO A 191 8.06 -20.86 -5.49
CA PRO A 191 8.45 -20.38 -6.80
C PRO A 191 7.91 -18.97 -7.01
N ILE A 192 8.77 -18.07 -7.47
CA ILE A 192 8.36 -16.72 -7.86
C ILE A 192 7.96 -16.76 -9.32
N SER A 193 6.65 -16.70 -9.57
CA SER A 193 6.10 -16.64 -10.92
C SER A 193 6.48 -15.30 -11.56
N SER A 194 7.12 -15.34 -12.73
CA SER A 194 7.57 -14.17 -13.49
C SER A 194 6.44 -13.31 -14.11
N SER A 195 5.18 -13.62 -13.80
CA SER A 195 3.99 -12.96 -14.34
C SER A 195 2.91 -12.93 -13.25
N SER A 196 2.94 -11.92 -12.38
CA SER A 196 1.84 -11.64 -11.47
C SER A 196 0.71 -10.96 -12.23
N SER A 197 -0.02 -11.72 -13.04
CA SER A 197 -1.39 -11.37 -13.37
C SER A 197 -2.27 -11.70 -12.15
N SER A 198 -2.12 -10.92 -11.08
CA SER A 198 -3.21 -10.74 -10.14
C SER A 198 -4.25 -9.89 -10.87
N SER A 199 -5.13 -10.57 -11.58
CA SER A 199 -6.39 -10.01 -12.03
C SER A 199 -7.08 -9.42 -10.80
N SER A 200 -6.96 -8.12 -10.59
CA SER A 200 -7.88 -7.36 -9.76
C SER A 200 -9.22 -7.39 -10.49
N SER A 201 -9.94 -8.50 -10.33
CA SER A 201 -11.38 -8.51 -10.55
C SER A 201 -11.97 -7.59 -9.50
N SER A 202 -11.90 -6.29 -9.76
CA SER A 202 -12.86 -5.35 -9.21
C SER A 202 -14.20 -5.88 -9.68
N SER A 203 -14.86 -6.63 -8.82
CA SER A 203 -16.25 -7.01 -8.97
C SER A 203 -17.04 -5.71 -8.90
N SER A 204 -17.06 -4.99 -10.02
CA SER A 204 -18.00 -3.94 -10.30
C SER A 204 -19.36 -4.62 -10.34
N ILE A 205 -20.07 -4.54 -9.21
CA ILE A 205 -21.53 -4.62 -9.26
C ILE A 205 -21.95 -3.55 -10.27
N SER A 206 -22.53 -4.01 -11.37
CA SER A 206 -22.96 -3.18 -12.48
C SER A 206 -23.82 -2.01 -11.96
N GLY A 207 -23.38 -0.78 -12.24
CA GLY A 207 -24.25 0.40 -12.22
C GLY A 207 -24.24 1.30 -10.99
N VAL A 208 -23.31 1.15 -10.04
CA VAL A 208 -23.11 2.16 -8.98
C VAL A 208 -21.70 2.76 -9.09
N PRO A 209 -21.55 4.04 -9.48
CA PRO A 209 -20.24 4.69 -9.41
C PRO A 209 -19.87 4.82 -7.93
N SER A 210 -18.84 4.10 -7.50
CA SER A 210 -18.22 4.32 -6.19
C SER A 210 -17.56 5.70 -6.19
N PRO A 211 -17.89 6.60 -5.25
CA PRO A 211 -17.26 7.91 -5.13
C PRO A 211 -15.82 7.87 -4.60
N PHE A 212 -15.29 6.69 -4.26
CA PHE A 212 -13.92 6.49 -3.80
C PHE A 212 -13.17 5.61 -4.81
N GLY A 213 -12.66 6.23 -5.87
CA GLY A 213 -11.71 5.63 -6.78
C GLY A 213 -10.36 5.53 -6.10
N GLY A 214 -10.06 4.39 -5.47
CA GLY A 214 -8.70 4.03 -5.09
C GLY A 214 -7.99 3.53 -6.34
N SER A 215 -7.18 4.40 -6.93
CA SER A 215 -6.30 4.09 -8.05
C SER A 215 -5.31 2.99 -7.60
N SER A 216 -5.30 1.84 -8.28
CA SER A 216 -4.28 0.82 -8.03
C SER A 216 -2.96 1.35 -8.60
N SER A 217 -2.26 2.15 -7.81
CA SER A 217 -0.90 2.54 -8.15
C SER A 217 -0.11 1.26 -8.43
N GLY A 218 0.61 1.17 -9.56
CA GLY A 218 1.53 0.05 -9.82
C GLY A 218 2.75 0.03 -8.90
N SER A 219 2.62 0.59 -7.69
CA SER A 219 3.51 0.37 -6.55
C SER A 219 3.49 -1.12 -6.18
N PRO A 220 4.65 -1.72 -5.84
CA PRO A 220 4.72 -3.10 -5.38
C PRO A 220 3.75 -3.44 -4.25
N LEU A 221 3.47 -2.50 -3.32
CA LEU A 221 2.57 -2.74 -2.19
C LEU A 221 1.11 -2.87 -2.66
N SER A 222 0.65 -1.97 -3.52
CA SER A 222 -0.73 -1.98 -4.01
C SER A 222 -0.98 -3.04 -5.07
N ALA A 223 0.00 -3.32 -5.93
CA ALA A 223 -0.07 -4.41 -6.90
C ALA A 223 -0.21 -5.80 -6.23
N ASN A 224 0.28 -5.93 -5.00
CA ASN A 224 0.24 -7.16 -4.22
C ASN A 224 -0.73 -7.09 -3.01
N ALA A 225 -1.70 -6.17 -3.02
CA ALA A 225 -2.60 -5.95 -1.89
C ALA A 225 -3.36 -7.21 -1.45
N ASP A 226 -3.86 -8.01 -2.40
CA ASP A 226 -4.55 -9.28 -2.12
C ASP A 226 -3.68 -10.23 -1.27
N THR A 227 -2.39 -10.31 -1.60
CA THR A 227 -1.41 -11.16 -0.93
C THR A 227 -1.06 -10.60 0.45
N ILE A 228 -0.80 -9.30 0.54
CA ILE A 228 -0.38 -8.61 1.79
C ILE A 228 -1.52 -8.51 2.80
N LEU A 229 -2.76 -8.40 2.32
CA LEU A 229 -3.97 -8.32 3.15
C LEU A 229 -4.64 -9.68 3.37
N GLY A 230 -4.17 -10.73 2.67
CA GLY A 230 -4.72 -12.09 2.76
C GLY A 230 -6.12 -12.28 2.16
N THR A 231 -6.67 -11.26 1.50
CA THR A 231 -8.02 -11.27 0.90
C THR A 231 -8.11 -10.26 -0.23
N SER A 232 -8.86 -10.59 -1.29
CA SER A 232 -9.16 -9.65 -2.38
C SER A 232 -10.42 -8.82 -2.15
N ASN A 233 -11.18 -9.10 -1.08
CA ASN A 233 -12.40 -8.37 -0.73
C ASN A 233 -12.15 -7.24 0.28
N TYR A 234 -10.92 -6.71 0.35
CA TYR A 234 -10.51 -5.71 1.33
C TYR A 234 -11.30 -4.38 1.25
N TYR A 235 -11.92 -4.07 0.10
CA TYR A 235 -12.78 -2.89 -0.04
C TYR A 235 -14.10 -2.96 0.76
N ASN A 236 -14.66 -4.17 0.91
CA ASN A 236 -15.93 -4.36 1.60
C ASN A 236 -15.75 -4.90 3.03
N ASP A 237 -14.53 -5.30 3.38
CA ASP A 237 -14.18 -5.76 4.71
C ASP A 237 -13.83 -4.57 5.61
N ARG A 238 -14.65 -4.36 6.64
CA ARG A 238 -14.51 -3.20 7.54
C ARG A 238 -13.20 -3.25 8.36
N ASP A 239 -12.68 -4.43 8.63
CA ASP A 239 -11.50 -4.62 9.48
C ASP A 239 -10.22 -4.57 8.64
N VAL A 240 -10.27 -4.98 7.37
CA VAL A 240 -9.13 -4.93 6.44
C VAL A 240 -9.05 -3.60 5.69
N PHE A 241 -10.16 -2.89 5.47
CA PHE A 241 -10.16 -1.63 4.73
C PHE A 241 -9.18 -0.56 5.28
N PRO A 242 -9.02 -0.37 6.60
CA PRO A 242 -8.01 0.54 7.14
C PRO A 242 -6.57 0.11 6.79
N ARG A 243 -6.28 -1.20 6.76
CA ARG A 243 -4.97 -1.74 6.34
C ARG A 243 -4.70 -1.41 4.87
N TRP A 244 -5.70 -1.56 4.00
CA TRP A 244 -5.62 -1.13 2.60
C TRP A 244 -5.34 0.37 2.45
N GLN A 245 -6.06 1.22 3.19
CA GLN A 245 -5.84 2.68 3.15
C GLN A 245 -4.42 3.05 3.61
N LEU A 246 -3.88 2.32 4.59
CA LEU A 246 -2.51 2.52 5.05
C LEU A 246 -1.49 2.16 3.96
N LEU A 247 -1.63 1.00 3.31
CA LEU A 247 -0.76 0.60 2.19
C LEU A 247 -0.77 1.66 1.08
N GLN A 248 -1.96 2.09 0.66
CA GLN A 248 -2.13 3.14 -0.35
C GLN A 248 -1.48 4.47 0.03
N SER A 249 -1.48 4.82 1.32
CA SER A 249 -0.85 6.06 1.78
C SER A 249 0.67 6.06 1.58
N LEU A 250 1.30 4.89 1.68
CA LEU A 250 2.75 4.70 1.54
C LEU A 250 3.21 4.81 0.08
N ASP A 251 2.32 4.57 -0.87
CA ASP A 251 2.61 4.67 -2.30
C ASP A 251 2.94 6.10 -2.75
N SER A 252 2.48 7.12 -2.01
CA SER A 252 2.42 8.48 -2.56
C SER A 252 3.65 9.35 -2.31
N ASN A 253 4.49 9.08 -1.29
CA ASN A 253 5.55 10.05 -0.92
C ASN A 253 6.82 9.50 -0.26
N THR A 254 6.94 8.19 0.01
CA THR A 254 8.14 7.65 0.67
C THR A 254 8.76 6.46 -0.07
N TYR A 255 7.98 5.77 -0.91
CA TYR A 255 8.44 4.72 -1.83
C TYR A 255 8.18 5.07 -3.31
N GLY A 256 8.28 6.36 -3.66
CA GLY A 256 8.18 6.83 -5.05
C GLY A 256 6.80 6.58 -5.66
N GLY A 257 5.93 7.59 -5.65
CA GLY A 257 4.74 7.58 -6.50
C GLY A 257 5.13 7.24 -7.94
N SER A 258 4.68 6.07 -8.43
CA SER A 258 4.57 5.67 -9.84
C SER A 258 5.72 6.17 -10.76
N SER A 259 6.97 6.11 -10.32
CA SER A 259 8.09 6.60 -11.16
C SER A 259 9.38 5.78 -11.04
N THR A 260 9.59 5.03 -9.96
CA THR A 260 10.73 4.13 -9.80
C THR A 260 10.37 2.99 -8.86
N ALA A 261 10.71 1.75 -9.22
CA ALA A 261 10.76 0.63 -8.29
C ALA A 261 12.20 0.11 -8.24
N THR A 262 12.92 0.42 -7.16
CA THR A 262 14.24 -0.17 -6.88
C THR A 262 14.12 -0.93 -5.57
N ALA A 263 14.03 -2.26 -5.65
CA ALA A 263 14.14 -3.07 -4.45
C ALA A 263 15.61 -3.07 -3.96
N PRO A 264 15.85 -3.02 -2.63
CA PRO A 264 17.19 -3.26 -2.10
C PRO A 264 17.65 -4.66 -2.53
N LYS A 265 18.86 -4.74 -3.07
CA LYS A 265 19.35 -5.95 -3.79
C LYS A 265 19.77 -7.07 -2.84
N GLU A 266 20.11 -6.70 -1.61
CA GLU A 266 20.67 -7.61 -0.59
C GLU A 266 19.66 -7.90 0.51
N THR A 267 18.42 -7.42 0.38
CA THR A 267 17.37 -7.64 1.37
C THR A 267 16.03 -7.93 0.71
N VAL A 268 15.17 -8.63 1.43
CA VAL A 268 13.74 -8.69 1.14
C VAL A 268 12.98 -8.00 2.25
N ILE A 269 11.80 -7.46 1.95
CA ILE A 269 10.99 -6.78 2.96
C ILE A 269 9.94 -7.76 3.46
N LEU A 270 10.07 -8.20 4.71
CA LEU A 270 9.00 -8.86 5.46
C LEU A 270 7.96 -7.82 5.85
N ILE A 271 6.74 -8.00 5.36
CA ILE A 271 5.57 -7.19 5.62
C ILE A 271 4.65 -7.98 6.52
N ALA A 272 4.27 -7.42 7.67
CA ALA A 272 3.34 -8.06 8.58
C ALA A 272 2.45 -7.05 9.30
N TRP A 273 1.33 -7.51 9.83
CA TRP A 273 0.37 -6.70 10.58
C TRP A 273 0.39 -7.06 12.05
N SER A 274 0.06 -6.10 12.91
CA SER A 274 -0.32 -6.37 14.30
C SER A 274 -1.29 -5.33 14.83
N THR A 275 -1.84 -5.60 16.01
CA THR A 275 -2.61 -4.64 16.81
C THR A 275 -1.78 -4.07 17.98
N GLU A 276 -0.46 -4.18 17.91
CA GLU A 276 0.42 -3.69 18.98
C GLU A 276 0.58 -2.18 18.93
N GLN A 277 0.54 -1.56 20.11
CA GLN A 277 0.74 -0.12 20.27
C GLN A 277 2.21 0.23 20.06
N GLN A 278 2.50 1.17 19.16
CA GLN A 278 3.88 1.59 18.87
C GLN A 278 4.27 2.86 19.62
N ILE A 279 3.33 3.78 19.84
CA ILE A 279 3.59 5.02 20.58
C ILE A 279 2.72 5.00 21.82
N ASN A 280 3.34 5.05 23.00
CA ASN A 280 2.63 5.12 24.27
C ASN A 280 1.99 6.52 24.42
N VAL A 281 0.73 6.62 24.02
CA VAL A 281 -0.09 7.83 24.13
C VAL A 281 -0.85 7.79 25.45
N ASN A 282 -0.88 8.91 26.15
CA ASN A 282 -1.71 9.08 27.34
C ASN A 282 -2.56 10.34 27.24
N LEU A 283 -3.72 10.33 27.89
CA LEU A 283 -4.59 11.50 28.05
C LEU A 283 -4.63 11.89 29.52
N GLU A 284 -4.22 13.11 29.84
CA GLU A 284 -4.28 13.57 31.22
C GLU A 284 -5.73 13.61 31.71
N ASN A 285 -5.99 13.03 32.89
CA ASN A 285 -7.28 13.05 33.57
C ASN A 285 -8.46 12.42 32.79
N SER A 286 -8.22 11.62 31.75
CA SER A 286 -9.26 10.91 31.01
C SER A 286 -8.89 9.44 30.79
N THR A 287 -9.87 8.55 30.95
CA THR A 287 -9.76 7.16 30.49
C THR A 287 -10.10 7.09 29.00
N PHE A 288 -9.46 6.20 28.26
CA PHE A 288 -9.71 5.98 26.85
C PHE A 288 -9.51 4.51 26.48
N ASP A 289 -10.14 4.10 25.39
CA ASP A 289 -9.87 2.83 24.73
C ASP A 289 -8.84 3.04 23.61
N ASN A 290 -7.96 2.07 23.39
CA ASN A 290 -7.00 2.07 22.29
C ASN A 290 -7.49 1.19 21.14
N GLN A 291 -7.32 1.68 19.91
CA GLN A 291 -7.45 0.89 18.69
C GLN A 291 -6.15 1.07 17.90
N ASN A 292 -5.44 -0.03 17.65
CA ASN A 292 -4.14 0.04 17.00
C ASN A 292 -4.15 -0.81 15.74
N THR A 293 -3.47 -0.32 14.71
CA THR A 293 -3.15 -1.07 13.50
C THR A 293 -1.72 -0.71 13.14
N THR A 294 -0.84 -1.70 13.16
CA THR A 294 0.58 -1.52 12.87
C THR A 294 0.95 -2.34 11.65
N LEU A 295 1.58 -1.70 10.68
CA LEU A 295 2.26 -2.34 9.57
C LEU A 295 3.76 -2.38 9.86
N TYR A 296 4.33 -3.56 9.92
CA TYR A 296 5.77 -3.76 9.98
C TYR A 296 6.35 -3.91 8.59
N LEU A 297 7.45 -3.20 8.33
CA LEU A 297 8.30 -3.35 7.15
C LEU A 297 9.71 -3.67 7.65
N ILE A 298 10.06 -4.96 7.67
CA ILE A 298 11.30 -5.45 8.28
C ILE A 298 12.20 -5.96 7.15
N GLU A 299 13.40 -5.41 7.03
CA GLU A 299 14.37 -5.93 6.08
C GLU A 299 14.99 -7.23 6.60
N ILE A 300 15.00 -8.25 5.73
CA ILE A 300 15.62 -9.55 5.99
C ILE A 300 16.77 -9.73 5.00
N PRO A 301 17.97 -10.17 5.43
CA PRO A 301 19.08 -10.46 4.54
C PRO A 301 18.71 -11.46 3.43
N LEU A 302 19.11 -11.14 2.20
CA LEU A 302 18.91 -11.96 1.01
C LEU A 302 20.24 -12.51 0.50
N GLU A 303 20.44 -13.80 0.63
CA GLU A 303 21.48 -14.55 -0.06
C GLU A 303 21.01 -14.90 -1.49
N GLN A 304 21.88 -14.73 -2.47
CA GLN A 304 21.56 -15.00 -3.87
C GLN A 304 22.41 -16.15 -4.40
N ASN A 305 21.74 -17.20 -4.89
CA ASN A 305 22.35 -18.39 -5.47
C ASN A 305 21.88 -18.55 -6.92
N PHE A 306 22.46 -17.77 -7.82
CA PHE A 306 22.17 -17.87 -9.25
C PHE A 306 23.10 -18.89 -9.91
N VAL A 307 22.54 -20.01 -10.35
CA VAL A 307 23.31 -21.08 -10.98
C VAL A 307 23.60 -20.70 -12.43
N SER A 308 24.88 -20.70 -12.82
CA SER A 308 25.30 -20.44 -14.20
C SER A 308 24.58 -21.38 -15.18
N GLY A 309 24.17 -20.82 -16.31
CA GLY A 309 23.26 -21.52 -17.21
C GLY A 309 23.18 -20.88 -18.59
N ARG A 310 22.78 -21.70 -19.57
CA ARG A 310 22.50 -21.24 -20.93
C ARG A 310 21.01 -21.03 -21.12
N ASN A 311 20.66 -20.00 -21.90
CA ASN A 311 19.27 -19.61 -22.16
C ASN A 311 18.45 -19.29 -20.91
N VAL A 312 19.08 -18.66 -19.91
CA VAL A 312 18.38 -18.17 -18.72
C VAL A 312 17.58 -16.93 -19.11
N ALA A 313 16.28 -16.91 -18.81
CA ALA A 313 15.44 -15.73 -18.97
C ALA A 313 15.41 -14.92 -17.67
N ILE A 314 15.65 -13.61 -17.75
CA ILE A 314 15.63 -12.74 -16.57
C ILE A 314 14.17 -12.57 -16.11
N PRO A 315 13.80 -12.98 -14.89
CA PRO A 315 12.45 -12.78 -14.35
C PRO A 315 12.14 -11.29 -14.15
N LEU A 316 10.88 -10.89 -14.32
CA LEU A 316 10.45 -9.49 -14.10
C LEU A 316 10.79 -8.98 -12.69
N SER A 317 10.71 -9.84 -11.67
CA SER A 317 11.06 -9.48 -10.29
C SER A 317 12.54 -9.10 -10.11
N LEU A 318 13.41 -9.47 -11.07
CA LEU A 318 14.85 -9.14 -11.12
C LEU A 318 15.18 -8.07 -12.18
N LEU A 319 14.15 -7.40 -12.71
CA LEU A 319 14.26 -6.23 -13.58
C LEU A 319 13.80 -4.99 -12.81
N ASN A 320 14.72 -4.05 -12.57
CA ASN A 320 14.34 -2.74 -12.07
C ASN A 320 13.75 -1.93 -13.22
N TRP A 321 12.82 -1.02 -12.90
CA TRP A 321 12.25 -0.12 -13.90
C TRP A 321 12.14 1.31 -13.38
N GLU A 322 12.24 2.26 -14.32
CA GLU A 322 12.13 3.69 -14.10
C GLU A 322 11.26 4.32 -15.17
N LEU A 323 10.38 5.23 -14.75
CA LEU A 323 9.63 6.10 -15.65
C LEU A 323 10.53 7.23 -16.13
N LEU A 324 10.84 7.24 -17.42
CA LEU A 324 11.68 8.28 -18.03
C LEU A 324 10.86 9.54 -18.32
N ALA A 325 9.68 9.36 -18.93
CA ALA A 325 8.78 10.45 -19.28
C ALA A 325 7.39 9.91 -19.60
N ASN A 326 6.38 10.77 -19.49
CA ASN A 326 5.02 10.46 -19.93
C ASN A 326 4.25 11.72 -20.33
N ASN A 327 3.15 11.52 -21.05
CA ASN A 327 2.17 12.53 -21.39
C ASN A 327 0.77 11.92 -21.44
N ASN A 328 -0.20 12.50 -20.71
CA ASN A 328 -1.59 12.02 -20.66
C ASN A 328 -1.73 10.53 -20.30
N VAL A 329 -0.99 10.11 -19.27
CA VAL A 329 -1.02 8.74 -18.75
C VAL A 329 -1.54 8.77 -17.33
N TYR A 330 -2.53 7.94 -17.06
CA TYR A 330 -3.00 7.69 -15.72
C TYR A 330 -2.23 6.49 -15.17
N GLU A 331 -1.61 6.65 -14.01
CA GLU A 331 -0.79 5.62 -13.34
C GLU A 331 0.35 5.09 -14.24
N PRO A 332 1.37 5.91 -14.55
CA PRO A 332 2.48 5.54 -15.43
C PRO A 332 3.43 4.51 -14.76
N THR A 333 2.95 3.28 -14.65
CA THR A 333 3.66 2.13 -14.09
C THR A 333 3.71 1.00 -15.12
N ILE A 334 4.53 -0.02 -14.90
CA ILE A 334 4.70 -1.11 -15.89
C ILE A 334 3.55 -2.11 -15.91
N GLN A 335 2.57 -1.98 -15.00
CA GLN A 335 1.40 -2.84 -14.87
C GLN A 335 0.15 -1.99 -14.64
N SER A 336 -0.99 -2.36 -15.22
CA SER A 336 -2.29 -1.67 -15.04
C SER A 336 -2.28 -0.16 -15.38
N LEU A 337 -1.46 0.29 -16.33
CA LEU A 337 -1.45 1.69 -16.77
C LEU A 337 -2.59 1.99 -17.75
N TYR A 338 -3.06 3.25 -17.78
CA TYR A 338 -4.11 3.68 -18.70
C TYR A 338 -3.64 4.86 -19.57
N LEU A 339 -3.60 4.64 -20.89
CA LEU A 339 -3.24 5.63 -21.90
C LEU A 339 -4.49 6.34 -22.42
N ASN A 340 -4.52 7.67 -22.41
CA ASN A 340 -5.65 8.44 -22.96
C ASN A 340 -5.15 9.39 -24.07
N GLY A 341 -4.87 8.83 -25.26
CA GLY A 341 -4.28 9.58 -26.37
C GLY A 341 -2.89 10.16 -26.05
N GLY A 342 -2.14 9.45 -25.21
CA GLY A 342 -0.86 9.85 -24.64
C GLY A 342 0.25 8.86 -24.91
N TRP A 343 1.39 9.05 -24.25
CA TRP A 343 2.54 8.15 -24.34
C TRP A 343 3.29 8.02 -23.02
N VAL A 344 3.99 6.91 -22.83
CA VAL A 344 4.84 6.61 -21.67
C VAL A 344 6.17 5.99 -22.11
N GLU A 345 7.25 6.32 -21.42
CA GLU A 345 8.60 5.82 -21.66
C GLU A 345 9.16 5.20 -20.37
N PHE A 346 9.63 3.96 -20.46
CA PHE A 346 10.22 3.23 -19.35
C PHE A 346 11.65 2.80 -19.69
N SER A 347 12.54 2.87 -18.70
CA SER A 347 13.83 2.16 -18.70
C SER A 347 13.71 0.92 -17.82
N TYR A 348 14.33 -0.17 -18.27
CA TYR A 348 14.43 -1.43 -17.54
C TYR A 348 15.90 -1.81 -17.43
N THR A 349 16.36 -2.09 -16.21
CA THR A 349 17.73 -2.50 -15.95
C THR A 349 17.75 -3.77 -15.09
N PRO A 350 18.38 -4.86 -15.55
CA PRO A 350 18.57 -6.05 -14.73
C PRO A 350 19.32 -5.78 -13.44
N TRP A 351 19.10 -6.66 -12.46
CA TRP A 351 19.94 -6.74 -11.27
C TRP A 351 21.42 -6.97 -11.62
N PRO A 352 22.38 -6.50 -10.79
CA PRO A 352 23.81 -6.51 -11.10
C PRO A 352 24.36 -7.84 -11.62
N GLU A 353 23.87 -8.95 -11.08
CA GLU A 353 24.27 -10.31 -11.42
C GLU A 353 23.97 -10.66 -12.89
N PHE A 354 22.99 -9.99 -13.49
CA PHE A 354 22.58 -10.18 -14.88
C PHE A 354 23.06 -9.05 -15.82
N GLN A 355 23.74 -8.02 -15.31
CA GLN A 355 24.18 -6.87 -16.13
C GLN A 355 25.33 -7.24 -17.09
N ASN A 356 26.10 -8.28 -16.77
CA ASN A 356 27.17 -8.82 -17.61
C ASN A 356 26.75 -10.10 -18.37
N MET A 357 25.47 -10.46 -18.30
CA MET A 357 24.92 -11.63 -19.00
C MET A 357 25.02 -11.43 -20.51
N GLU A 358 25.49 -12.43 -21.24
CA GLU A 358 25.50 -12.39 -22.70
C GLU A 358 24.07 -12.60 -23.22
N ILE A 359 23.41 -11.54 -23.66
CA ILE A 359 22.04 -11.62 -24.17
C ILE A 359 22.02 -12.29 -25.55
N THR A 360 21.23 -13.35 -25.67
CA THR A 360 21.07 -14.16 -26.88
C THR A 360 19.72 -13.96 -27.56
N LYS A 361 18.72 -13.46 -26.83
CA LYS A 361 17.39 -13.12 -27.34
C LYS A 361 16.82 -11.93 -26.58
N LEU A 362 16.12 -11.06 -27.31
CA LEU A 362 15.31 -9.97 -26.78
C LEU A 362 13.88 -10.09 -27.30
N GLY A 363 12.93 -9.86 -26.40
CA GLY A 363 11.52 -9.67 -26.71
C GLY A 363 10.88 -8.72 -25.72
N PHE A 364 9.56 -8.63 -25.73
CA PHE A 364 8.79 -7.93 -24.70
C PHE A 364 7.40 -8.56 -24.50
N SER A 365 6.85 -8.45 -23.30
CA SER A 365 5.44 -8.75 -23.01
C SER A 365 4.62 -7.47 -23.14
N LEU A 366 3.44 -7.57 -23.74
CA LEU A 366 2.45 -6.50 -23.81
C LEU A 366 1.06 -7.10 -23.65
N THR A 367 0.35 -6.82 -22.56
CA THR A 367 -0.99 -7.39 -22.33
C THR A 367 -2.06 -6.31 -22.16
N GLN A 368 -3.32 -6.72 -22.31
CA GLN A 368 -4.46 -5.86 -22.00
C GLN A 368 -4.77 -5.94 -20.51
N GLN A 369 -5.24 -4.83 -19.93
CA GLN A 369 -5.69 -4.85 -18.53
C GLN A 369 -6.94 -5.71 -18.36
N HIS A 370 -7.83 -5.67 -19.36
CA HIS A 370 -9.01 -6.50 -19.47
C HIS A 370 -9.09 -7.00 -20.90
N GLU A 371 -9.53 -8.25 -21.10
CA GLU A 371 -9.73 -8.77 -22.45
C GLU A 371 -10.80 -7.95 -23.19
N ASP A 372 -10.36 -7.10 -24.11
CA ASP A 372 -11.23 -6.32 -25.00
C ASP A 372 -10.81 -6.56 -26.45
N PRO A 373 -11.58 -7.36 -27.21
CA PRO A 373 -11.32 -7.62 -28.62
C PRO A 373 -11.34 -6.36 -29.51
N ALA A 374 -11.93 -5.25 -29.05
CA ALA A 374 -12.01 -3.99 -29.80
C ALA A 374 -10.82 -3.05 -29.55
N GLN A 375 -10.06 -3.28 -28.48
CA GLN A 375 -8.89 -2.46 -28.15
C GLN A 375 -7.75 -2.74 -29.12
N LEU A 376 -7.28 -1.69 -29.80
CA LEU A 376 -6.16 -1.75 -30.72
C LEU A 376 -4.84 -1.86 -29.95
N VAL A 377 -3.87 -2.56 -30.53
CA VAL A 377 -2.51 -2.60 -29.98
C VAL A 377 -1.90 -1.19 -30.09
N PRO A 378 -1.35 -0.62 -29.00
CA PRO A 378 -0.69 0.69 -29.04
C PRO A 378 0.56 0.66 -29.94
N ASP A 379 1.02 1.84 -30.37
CA ASP A 379 2.34 1.99 -31.01
C ASP A 379 3.42 1.70 -29.96
N VAL A 380 4.32 0.78 -30.28
CA VAL A 380 5.44 0.39 -29.41
C VAL A 380 6.73 0.77 -30.08
N ARG A 381 7.60 1.49 -29.36
CA ARG A 381 8.94 1.84 -29.82
C ARG A 381 9.99 1.34 -28.85
N ILE A 382 11.15 1.01 -29.38
CA ILE A 382 12.33 0.62 -28.61
C ILE A 382 13.44 1.63 -28.84
N TRP A 383 14.24 1.91 -27.81
CA TRP A 383 15.34 2.85 -27.92
C TRP A 383 16.55 2.20 -28.59
N ASP A 384 17.04 2.80 -29.67
CA ASP A 384 18.31 2.47 -30.30
C ASP A 384 19.43 3.26 -29.60
N PHE A 385 20.30 2.56 -28.88
CA PHE A 385 21.41 3.17 -28.13
C PHE A 385 22.57 3.61 -29.03
N GLU A 386 22.69 3.08 -30.24
CA GLU A 386 23.73 3.49 -31.20
C GLU A 386 23.34 4.77 -31.92
N GLN A 387 22.05 4.91 -32.26
CA GLN A 387 21.52 6.04 -33.02
C GLN A 387 20.86 7.12 -32.15
N GLU A 388 20.63 6.83 -30.87
CA GLU A 388 19.95 7.71 -29.90
C GLU A 388 18.54 8.13 -30.36
N ILE A 389 17.76 7.18 -30.90
CA ILE A 389 16.40 7.42 -31.37
C ILE A 389 15.44 6.29 -31.00
N TRP A 390 14.16 6.64 -30.84
CA TRP A 390 13.07 5.66 -30.70
C TRP A 390 12.73 5.04 -32.06
N GLN A 391 12.96 3.75 -32.21
CA GLN A 391 12.62 2.97 -33.40
C GLN A 391 11.25 2.29 -33.22
N PRO A 392 10.34 2.40 -34.20
CA PRO A 392 9.06 1.70 -34.14
C PRO A 392 9.26 0.19 -34.25
N ILE A 393 8.50 -0.56 -33.45
CA ILE A 393 8.37 -2.01 -33.60
C ILE A 393 7.26 -2.27 -34.63
N ASP A 394 7.59 -3.01 -35.69
CA ASP A 394 6.63 -3.35 -36.73
C ASP A 394 5.58 -4.35 -36.22
N SER A 395 4.31 -3.94 -36.28
CA SER A 395 3.14 -4.81 -36.01
C SER A 395 3.18 -5.55 -34.66
N PRO A 396 3.25 -4.83 -33.52
CA PRO A 396 3.19 -5.46 -32.21
C PRO A 396 1.88 -6.22 -32.02
N ILE A 397 1.92 -7.29 -31.24
CA ILE A 397 0.76 -8.10 -30.84
C ILE A 397 0.55 -8.04 -29.33
N TRP A 398 -0.68 -8.29 -28.87
CA TRP A 398 -0.93 -8.64 -27.48
C TRP A 398 -0.26 -10.00 -27.15
N GLY A 399 0.40 -10.08 -26.00
CA GLY A 399 1.22 -11.20 -25.56
C GLY A 399 2.72 -10.94 -25.76
N THR A 400 3.46 -12.00 -26.08
CA THR A 400 4.91 -11.96 -26.26
C THR A 400 5.30 -11.58 -27.68
N ASN A 401 6.19 -10.59 -27.80
CA ASN A 401 6.75 -10.10 -29.05
C ASN A 401 8.26 -10.39 -29.09
N ASN A 402 8.78 -10.85 -30.22
CA ASN A 402 10.22 -11.12 -30.41
C ASN A 402 10.87 -10.01 -31.22
N ILE A 403 12.08 -9.59 -30.83
CA ILE A 403 12.86 -8.57 -31.53
C ILE A 403 14.04 -9.24 -32.23
N SER A 404 14.09 -9.12 -33.55
CA SER A 404 15.21 -9.59 -34.37
C SER A 404 16.29 -8.51 -34.44
N ASP A 405 17.55 -8.88 -34.69
CA ASP A 405 18.69 -7.95 -34.78
C ASP A 405 18.77 -6.97 -33.61
N PHE A 406 18.57 -7.49 -32.39
CA PHE A 406 18.33 -6.68 -31.20
C PHE A 406 19.55 -5.96 -30.62
N ALA A 407 20.75 -6.19 -31.14
CA ALA A 407 22.00 -5.68 -30.57
C ALA A 407 22.01 -4.14 -30.34
N PRO A 408 21.49 -3.30 -31.25
CA PRO A 408 21.45 -1.84 -31.04
C PRO A 408 20.50 -1.40 -29.91
N TYR A 409 19.60 -2.28 -29.47
CA TYR A 409 18.57 -1.97 -28.48
C TYR A 409 18.94 -2.39 -27.06
N ILE A 410 20.16 -2.92 -26.86
CA ILE A 410 20.70 -3.27 -25.55
C ILE A 410 21.74 -2.23 -25.17
N GLY A 411 21.43 -1.47 -24.11
CA GLY A 411 22.29 -0.46 -23.54
C GLY A 411 23.34 -1.03 -22.61
N LEU A 412 24.06 -0.12 -21.93
CA LEU A 412 24.99 -0.50 -20.87
C LEU A 412 24.25 -1.27 -19.77
N ASN A 413 24.91 -2.26 -19.15
CA ASN A 413 24.32 -3.09 -18.09
C ASN A 413 23.07 -3.86 -18.51
N ASN A 414 22.94 -4.18 -19.80
CA ASN A 414 21.75 -4.80 -20.38
C ASN A 414 20.45 -3.97 -20.22
N GLU A 415 20.58 -2.63 -20.16
CA GLU A 415 19.43 -1.73 -20.15
C GLU A 415 18.60 -1.86 -21.43
N VAL A 416 17.27 -1.87 -21.31
CA VAL A 416 16.34 -1.79 -22.44
C VAL A 416 15.33 -0.68 -22.14
N ARG A 417 14.95 0.10 -23.15
CA ARG A 417 13.93 1.15 -23.00
C ARG A 417 12.78 0.92 -23.97
N LEU A 418 11.56 1.02 -23.46
CA LEU A 418 10.33 0.86 -24.24
C LEU A 418 9.46 2.11 -24.11
N ARG A 419 8.84 2.48 -25.22
CA ARG A 419 7.85 3.55 -25.30
C ARG A 419 6.54 2.99 -25.82
N LEU A 420 5.45 3.32 -25.15
CA LEU A 420 4.09 3.06 -25.63
C LEU A 420 3.42 4.37 -25.97
N GLU A 421 2.67 4.38 -27.06
CA GLU A 421 1.88 5.53 -27.49
C GLU A 421 0.52 5.06 -27.99
N ASP A 422 -0.55 5.64 -27.43
CA ASP A 422 -1.89 5.42 -27.94
C ASP A 422 -2.13 6.32 -29.15
N GLY A 423 -1.86 5.77 -30.34
CA GLY A 423 -2.11 6.42 -31.61
C GLY A 423 -3.59 6.36 -32.05
N SER A 424 -4.47 5.77 -31.24
CA SER A 424 -5.87 5.61 -31.61
C SER A 424 -6.65 6.90 -31.33
N THR A 425 -7.59 7.24 -32.23
CA THR A 425 -8.55 8.33 -32.01
C THR A 425 -9.80 7.84 -31.26
N GLN A 426 -9.69 6.71 -30.55
CA GLN A 426 -10.82 6.13 -29.83
C GLN A 426 -11.27 7.09 -28.71
N TYR A 427 -12.58 7.15 -28.50
CA TYR A 427 -13.21 8.04 -27.50
C TYR A 427 -12.91 7.62 -26.06
N TYR A 428 -12.39 6.41 -25.88
CA TYR A 428 -12.02 5.77 -24.62
C TYR A 428 -10.55 5.38 -24.72
N GLY A 429 -9.78 5.62 -23.66
CA GLY A 429 -8.35 5.31 -23.62
C GLY A 429 -8.07 3.81 -23.55
N SER A 430 -6.80 3.44 -23.71
CA SER A 430 -6.31 2.07 -23.76
C SER A 430 -5.77 1.62 -22.39
N GLY A 431 -6.39 0.61 -21.78
CA GLY A 431 -5.91 -0.04 -20.56
C GLY A 431 -4.85 -1.10 -20.87
N ILE A 432 -3.64 -0.94 -20.36
CA ILE A 432 -2.52 -1.87 -20.56
C ILE A 432 -2.31 -2.68 -19.28
N GLY A 433 -2.29 -4.00 -19.41
CA GLY A 433 -2.14 -4.93 -18.30
C GLY A 433 -0.70 -4.98 -17.81
N GLU A 434 0.25 -5.20 -18.71
CA GLU A 434 1.68 -5.13 -18.42
C GLU A 434 2.49 -4.76 -19.67
N ILE A 435 3.65 -4.16 -19.44
CA ILE A 435 4.70 -3.95 -20.44
C ILE A 435 6.07 -4.16 -19.80
N TYR A 436 6.90 -5.02 -20.36
CA TYR A 436 8.31 -5.17 -19.96
C TYR A 436 9.13 -5.96 -21.00
N PRO A 437 10.46 -5.75 -21.08
CA PRO A 437 11.34 -6.53 -21.95
C PRO A 437 11.61 -7.92 -21.39
N ILE A 438 11.74 -8.89 -22.28
CA ILE A 438 12.11 -10.28 -21.99
C ILE A 438 13.53 -10.49 -22.51
N LEU A 439 14.49 -10.54 -21.59
CA LEU A 439 15.90 -10.78 -21.88
C LEU A 439 16.24 -12.24 -21.61
N THR A 440 16.85 -12.93 -22.59
CA THR A 440 17.34 -14.31 -22.42
C THR A 440 18.78 -14.42 -22.87
N GLY A 441 19.62 -15.07 -22.09
CA GLY A 441 21.06 -15.09 -22.33
C GLY A 441 21.82 -16.24 -21.66
N ASN A 442 23.14 -16.13 -21.69
CA ASN A 442 24.03 -17.02 -20.96
C ASN A 442 24.53 -16.31 -19.71
N LEU A 443 24.23 -16.88 -18.53
CA LEU A 443 24.75 -16.42 -17.26
C LEU A 443 26.11 -17.08 -17.04
N ASN A 444 27.18 -16.28 -17.08
CA ASN A 444 28.54 -16.73 -16.84
C ASN A 444 28.80 -16.89 -15.33
N GLU A 445 29.79 -17.71 -14.95
CA GLU A 445 30.28 -17.87 -13.57
C GLU A 445 30.94 -16.61 -13.02
#